data_AF-A0A4P9YUD7-F1
#
_entry.id   AF-A0A4P9YUD7-F1
#
_cell.length_a   1.000
_cell.length_b   1.000
_cell.length_c   1.000
_cell.angle_alpha   90.00
_cell.angle_beta   90.00
_cell.angle_gamma   90.00
#
_symmetry.space_group_name_H-M   'P 1'
#
loop_
_entity.id
_entity.type
_entity.pdbx_description
1 polymer ?
#
loop_
_entity_poly.entity_id
_entity_poly.type
_entity_poly.pdbx_seq_one_letter_code
_entity_poly.pdbx_strand_id
1 'polypeptide(L)'
;MSLPPNHKLCMIPGPIEFHEDVLTAMSTPATSHIDPGFVNTFGETLEGLRQIVETKTGQPFVVSGSGTLSWDLVLCNVIETGDRGLVLSTGLFGD
;
A
#
# COMPACT_ATOMS: atom_id res chain seq x y z
N MET A 1 20.45 -11.57 5.77
CA MET A 1 21.92 -11.46 5.94
C MET A 1 22.18 -10.42 7.03
N SER A 2 23.40 -10.18 7.53
CA SER A 2 23.65 -9.04 8.44
C SER A 2 23.87 -7.76 7.63
N LEU A 3 23.26 -6.65 8.05
CA LEU A 3 23.47 -5.32 7.45
C LEU A 3 24.97 -4.96 7.33
N PRO A 4 25.37 -4.19 6.30
CA PRO A 4 26.77 -3.82 6.10
C PRO A 4 27.33 -3.03 7.30
N PRO A 5 28.65 -3.11 7.55
CA PRO A 5 29.28 -2.34 8.62
C PRO A 5 28.99 -0.83 8.45
N ASN A 6 28.51 -0.17 9.51
CA ASN A 6 28.06 1.23 9.54
C ASN A 6 26.70 1.56 8.92
N HIS A 7 25.83 0.57 8.68
CA HIS A 7 24.42 0.84 8.35
C HIS A 7 23.73 1.58 9.50
N LYS A 8 23.22 2.80 9.24
CA LYS A 8 22.47 3.57 10.23
C LYS A 8 21.00 3.18 10.15
N LEU A 9 20.45 2.67 11.24
CA LEU A 9 19.05 2.32 11.33
C LEU A 9 18.16 3.57 11.20
N CYS A 10 17.26 3.56 10.21
CA CYS A 10 16.28 4.62 10.01
C CYS A 10 15.17 4.55 11.08
N MET A 11 15.08 5.58 11.92
CA MET A 11 14.14 5.65 13.06
C MET A 11 13.18 6.84 12.98
N ILE A 12 12.88 7.32 11.77
CA ILE A 12 11.86 8.35 11.54
C ILE A 12 10.47 7.69 11.38
N PRO A 13 9.35 8.43 11.54
CA PRO A 13 8.01 7.87 11.38
C PRO A 13 7.70 7.35 9.97
N GLY A 14 8.41 7.85 8.95
CA GLY A 14 8.30 7.38 7.57
C GLY A 14 8.95 8.33 6.55
N PRO A 15 9.32 7.83 5.36
CA PRO A 15 9.40 6.41 5.01
C PRO A 15 10.53 5.70 5.79
N ILE A 16 10.40 4.38 5.95
CA ILE A 16 11.42 3.53 6.57
C ILE A 16 12.09 2.62 5.54
N GLU A 17 13.10 1.87 5.97
CA GLU A 17 13.83 0.94 5.13
C GLU A 17 13.00 -0.29 4.76
N PHE A 18 13.19 -0.81 3.55
CA PHE A 18 12.58 -2.05 3.11
C PHE A 18 13.37 -3.27 3.61
N HIS A 19 12.67 -4.38 3.82
CA HIS A 19 13.32 -5.67 4.02
C HIS A 19 14.13 -6.09 2.77
N GLU A 20 15.24 -6.80 2.95
CA GLU A 20 16.15 -7.23 1.86
C GLU A 20 15.41 -7.99 0.74
N ASP A 21 14.43 -8.83 1.12
CA ASP A 21 13.62 -9.59 0.16
C ASP A 21 12.80 -8.71 -0.77
N VAL A 22 12.28 -7.58 -0.27
CA VAL A 22 11.50 -6.61 -1.08
C VAL A 22 12.42 -5.89 -2.05
N LEU A 23 13.60 -5.44 -1.58
CA LEU A 23 14.60 -4.82 -2.45
C LEU A 23 15.06 -5.78 -3.55
N THR A 24 15.26 -7.05 -3.21
CA THR A 24 15.63 -8.10 -4.17
C THR A 24 14.52 -8.29 -5.20
N ALA A 25 13.25 -8.39 -4.79
CA ALA A 25 12.12 -8.50 -5.71
C ALA A 25 12.00 -7.29 -6.66
N MET A 26 12.22 -6.08 -6.14
CA MET A 26 12.20 -4.83 -6.92
C MET A 26 13.35 -4.70 -7.91
N SER A 27 14.43 -5.47 -7.75
CA SER A 27 15.59 -5.45 -8.66
C SER A 27 15.38 -6.25 -9.95
N THR A 28 14.20 -6.85 -10.13
CA THR A 28 13.86 -7.64 -11.32
C THR A 28 13.37 -6.75 -12.48
N PRO A 29 13.52 -7.18 -13.75
CA PRO A 29 12.96 -6.46 -14.90
C PRO A 29 11.44 -6.33 -14.82
N ALA A 30 10.89 -5.29 -15.47
CA ALA A 30 9.45 -5.11 -15.53
C ALA A 30 8.76 -6.29 -16.22
N THR A 31 7.71 -6.82 -15.57
CA THR A 31 6.88 -7.91 -16.09
C THR A 31 5.61 -7.35 -16.72
N SER A 32 5.09 -8.01 -17.76
CA SER A 32 3.79 -7.67 -18.34
C SER A 32 2.66 -7.87 -17.32
N HIS A 33 1.74 -6.92 -17.23
CA HIS A 33 0.60 -6.97 -16.30
C HIS A 33 -0.44 -8.06 -16.63
N ILE A 34 -0.33 -8.69 -17.81
CA ILE A 34 -1.14 -9.85 -18.22
C ILE A 34 -0.32 -11.14 -18.26
N ASP A 35 0.96 -11.11 -17.86
CA ASP A 35 1.77 -12.31 -17.76
C ASP A 35 1.13 -13.29 -16.75
N PRO A 36 1.02 -14.60 -17.06
CA PRO A 36 0.42 -15.56 -16.15
C PRO A 36 1.08 -15.61 -14.77
N GLY A 37 2.40 -15.42 -14.70
CA GLY A 37 3.15 -15.34 -13.44
C GLY A 37 2.76 -14.10 -12.64
N PHE A 38 2.70 -12.94 -13.29
CA PHE A 38 2.23 -11.70 -12.64
C PHE A 38 0.79 -11.84 -12.12
N VAL A 39 -0.12 -12.39 -12.93
CA VAL A 39 -1.53 -12.59 -12.54
C VAL A 39 -1.63 -13.46 -11.29
N ASN A 40 -0.85 -14.54 -11.22
CA ASN A 40 -0.81 -15.40 -10.04
C ASN A 40 -0.28 -14.66 -8.80
N THR A 41 0.88 -14.01 -8.92
CA THR A 41 1.47 -13.23 -7.81
C THR A 41 0.56 -12.10 -7.34
N PHE A 42 -0.12 -11.41 -8.25
CA PHE A 42 -1.08 -10.38 -7.92
C PHE A 42 -2.30 -10.95 -7.17
N GLY A 43 -2.82 -12.11 -7.61
CA GLY A 43 -3.89 -12.82 -6.92
C GLY A 43 -3.51 -13.24 -5.49
N GLU A 44 -2.32 -13.80 -5.31
CA GLU A 44 -1.77 -14.14 -3.98
C GLU A 44 -1.60 -12.90 -3.11
N THR A 45 -1.15 -11.78 -3.70
CA THR A 45 -1.01 -10.49 -3.01
C THR A 45 -2.37 -9.99 -2.50
N LEU A 46 -3.43 -10.09 -3.31
CA LEU A 46 -4.77 -9.71 -2.88
C LEU A 46 -5.28 -10.58 -1.71
N GLU A 47 -4.99 -11.88 -1.72
CA GLU A 47 -5.34 -12.77 -0.61
C GLU A 47 -4.57 -12.43 0.67
N GLY A 48 -3.26 -12.20 0.58
CA GLY A 48 -2.46 -11.74 1.70
C GLY A 48 -2.95 -10.41 2.28
N LEU A 49 -3.35 -9.47 1.42
CA LEU A 49 -3.92 -8.19 1.85
C LEU A 49 -5.23 -8.39 2.64
N ARG A 50 -6.10 -9.33 2.25
CA ARG A 50 -7.32 -9.63 3.03
C ARG A 50 -7.00 -10.09 4.45
N GLN A 51 -5.94 -10.90 4.60
CA GLN A 51 -5.46 -11.37 5.90
C GLN A 51 -4.90 -10.21 6.74
N ILE A 52 -4.09 -9.32 6.14
CA ILE A 52 -3.50 -8.16 6.82
C ILE A 52 -4.57 -7.20 7.37
N VAL A 53 -5.61 -6.92 6.59
CA VAL A 53 -6.70 -6.01 7.00
C VAL A 53 -7.86 -6.74 7.69
N GLU A 54 -7.69 -8.03 7.98
CA GLU A 54 -8.64 -8.89 8.70
C GLU A 54 -10.06 -8.90 8.09
N THR A 55 -10.18 -8.83 6.77
CA THR A 55 -11.49 -8.85 6.10
C THR A 55 -11.84 -10.24 5.56
N LYS A 56 -13.09 -10.65 5.77
CA LYS A 56 -13.63 -11.94 5.26
C LYS A 56 -14.31 -11.82 3.90
N THR A 57 -14.83 -10.63 3.59
CA THR A 57 -15.67 -10.39 2.40
C THR A 57 -15.21 -9.18 1.60
N GLY A 58 -14.30 -8.36 2.14
CA GLY A 58 -13.78 -7.19 1.46
C GLY A 58 -12.91 -7.56 0.26
N GLN A 59 -12.95 -6.70 -0.75
CA GLN A 59 -12.06 -6.77 -1.91
C GLN A 59 -10.97 -5.72 -1.76
N PRO A 60 -9.69 -6.10 -1.58
CA PRO A 60 -8.59 -5.16 -1.62
C PRO A 60 -8.41 -4.60 -3.02
N PHE A 61 -7.97 -3.34 -3.10
CA PHE A 61 -7.56 -2.68 -4.33
C PHE A 61 -6.11 -2.24 -4.18
N VAL A 62 -5.27 -2.62 -5.13
CA VAL A 62 -3.87 -2.18 -5.21
C VAL A 62 -3.80 -1.07 -6.25
N VAL A 63 -3.42 0.13 -5.82
CA VAL A 63 -3.35 1.32 -6.66
C VAL A 63 -1.95 1.90 -6.60
N SER A 64 -1.40 2.26 -7.76
CA SER A 64 -0.08 2.86 -7.86
C SER A 64 -0.10 4.32 -7.38
N GLY A 65 0.21 4.55 -6.11
CA GLY A 65 0.32 5.89 -5.53
C GLY A 65 0.80 5.87 -4.08
N SER A 66 0.95 7.05 -3.49
CA SER A 66 1.25 7.20 -2.06
C SER A 66 0.03 6.90 -1.20
N GLY A 67 0.22 6.77 0.12
CA GLY A 67 -0.88 6.54 1.06
C GLY A 67 -1.96 7.63 1.04
N THR A 68 -1.61 8.87 0.72
CA THR A 68 -2.57 9.99 0.63
C THR A 68 -3.49 9.89 -0.60
N LEU A 69 -3.05 9.25 -1.69
CA LEU A 69 -3.92 9.02 -2.85
C LEU A 69 -5.16 8.19 -2.47
N SER A 70 -5.02 7.28 -1.50
CA SER A 70 -6.13 6.47 -1.03
C SER A 70 -7.27 7.30 -0.44
N TRP A 71 -6.99 8.50 0.09
CA TRP A 71 -8.04 9.38 0.62
C TRP A 71 -8.90 9.95 -0.50
N ASP A 72 -8.27 10.49 -1.54
CA ASP A 72 -8.97 10.97 -2.73
C ASP A 72 -9.75 9.85 -3.38
N LEU A 73 -9.12 8.67 -3.53
CA LEU A 73 -9.77 7.49 -4.11
C LEU A 73 -11.04 7.10 -3.34
N VAL A 74 -10.99 7.06 -2.01
CA VAL A 74 -12.15 6.72 -1.20
C VAL A 74 -13.22 7.80 -1.33
N LEU A 75 -12.87 9.07 -1.08
CA LEU A 75 -13.85 10.16 -1.06
C LEU A 75 -14.55 10.32 -2.40
N CYS A 76 -13.81 10.30 -3.52
CA CYS A 76 -14.40 10.43 -4.86
C CYS A 76 -15.35 9.30 -5.25
N ASN A 77 -15.34 8.16 -4.55
CA ASN A 77 -16.20 7.01 -4.85
C ASN A 77 -17.33 6.80 -3.83
N VAL A 78 -17.34 7.49 -2.69
CA VAL A 78 -18.33 7.29 -1.62
C VAL A 78 -19.22 8.50 -1.35
N ILE A 79 -18.91 9.66 -1.92
CA ILE A 79 -19.67 10.90 -1.71
C ILE A 79 -20.08 11.52 -3.05
N GLU A 80 -21.30 12.03 -3.12
CA GLU A 80 -21.81 12.76 -4.28
C GLU A 80 -22.02 14.25 -3.97
N THR A 81 -22.30 15.03 -5.02
CA THR A 81 -22.63 16.45 -4.85
C THR A 81 -23.93 16.60 -4.06
N GLY A 82 -23.84 17.24 -2.89
CA GLY A 82 -24.98 17.48 -1.99
C GLY A 82 -25.00 16.58 -0.76
N ASP A 83 -24.16 15.55 -0.71
CA ASP A 83 -23.97 14.73 0.48
C ASP A 83 -23.26 15.51 1.60
N ARG A 84 -23.44 15.04 2.84
CA ARG A 84 -22.78 15.60 4.02
C ARG A 84 -21.78 14.60 4.57
N GLY A 85 -20.51 15.00 4.65
CA GLY A 85 -19.44 14.26 5.31
C GLY A 85 -19.14 14.81 6.71
N LEU A 86 -18.65 13.94 7.60
CA LEU A 86 -18.11 14.34 8.91
C LEU A 86 -16.63 13.92 8.97
N VAL A 87 -15.75 14.90 9.18
CA VAL A 87 -14.32 14.66 9.42
C VAL A 87 -14.01 15.04 10.86
N LEU A 88 -13.54 14.07 11.65
CA LEU A 88 -13.09 14.32 13.02
C LEU A 88 -11.61 14.71 12.98
N SER A 89 -11.31 16.00 12.82
CA SER A 89 -9.91 16.46 12.80
C SER A 89 -9.28 16.43 14.20
N THR A 90 -8.11 15.81 14.27
CA THR A 90 -7.27 15.73 15.49
C THR A 90 -5.79 16.04 15.20
N GLY A 91 -5.48 16.60 14.03
CA GLY A 91 -4.13 16.96 13.60
C GLY A 91 -3.97 16.92 12.08
N LEU A 92 -2.71 16.99 11.62
CA LEU A 92 -2.34 17.19 10.22
C LEU A 92 -3.08 16.32 9.19
N PHE A 93 -3.41 15.08 9.54
CA PHE A 93 -4.06 14.16 8.60
C PHE A 93 -5.59 14.32 8.51
N GLY A 94 -6.21 15.10 9.39
CA GLY A 94 -7.64 15.41 9.36
C GLY A 94 -7.96 16.88 9.00
N ASP A 95 -6.93 17.73 8.92
CA ASP A 95 -7.02 19.14 8.51
C ASP A 95 -6.89 19.28 6.97
#